data_AF-A0A9W8YGS3-F1
#
_entry.id   AF-A0A9W8YGS3-F1
#
_cell.length_a   1.000
_cell.length_b   1.000
_cell.length_c   1.000
_cell.angle_alpha   90.00
_cell.angle_beta   90.00
_cell.angle_gamma   90.00
#
_symmetry.space_group_name_H-M   'P 1'
#
loop_
_entity.id
_entity.type
_entity.pdbx_description
1 polymer ?
#
loop_
_entity_poly.entity_id
_entity_poly.type
_entity_poly.pdbx_seq_one_letter_code
_entity_poly.pdbx_strand_id
1 'polypeptide(L)'
;MPKSFQRQRVDVQLTMDGLSGVASGIAVVSLALQLIHSVGTIKTFVRNVKDAPKELERLMELLERLGALLEDVRAVMERQSSLQGQHFPAPSMTIFQCLRGCERTLQPLQEIVEKYSKPQPQSASVMAKFKSEVRLGFKAKDIASFETRVEQEINFLHAALGMNQTTIL
;
A
#
# COMPACT_ATOMS: atom_id res chain seq x y z
N MET A 1 54.61 6.95 35.46
CA MET A 1 53.71 6.10 34.66
C MET A 1 52.38 5.89 35.40
N PRO A 2 51.29 6.57 35.01
CA PRO A 2 49.92 6.34 35.50
C PRO A 2 49.09 5.60 34.43
N LYS A 3 48.54 4.40 34.69
CA LYS A 3 47.20 4.07 35.20
C LYS A 3 46.01 4.88 34.62
N SER A 4 45.23 4.16 33.80
CA SER A 4 43.77 4.17 33.64
C SER A 4 43.09 5.46 33.12
N PHE A 5 43.02 5.57 31.80
CA PHE A 5 42.00 6.33 31.10
C PHE A 5 40.79 5.42 30.83
N GLN A 6 39.72 5.62 31.60
CA GLN A 6 38.37 5.16 31.30
C GLN A 6 37.95 5.76 29.94
N ARG A 7 37.91 4.94 28.90
CA ARG A 7 37.13 5.22 27.70
C ARG A 7 36.43 3.94 27.32
N GLN A 8 35.25 3.76 27.92
CA GLN A 8 34.25 2.81 27.49
C GLN A 8 33.94 3.08 26.01
N ARG A 9 34.69 2.40 25.12
CA ARG A 9 34.19 2.06 23.81
C ARG A 9 33.05 1.09 24.11
N VAL A 10 31.84 1.62 24.13
CA VAL A 10 30.67 0.83 23.78
C VAL A 10 31.00 0.36 22.37
N ASP A 11 31.49 -0.87 22.28
CA ASP A 11 31.64 -1.55 21.01
C ASP A 11 30.27 -1.47 20.35
N VAL A 12 30.23 -0.62 19.34
CA VAL A 12 29.17 -0.56 18.37
C VAL A 12 29.25 -1.89 17.64
N GLN A 13 28.68 -2.92 18.26
CA GLN A 13 28.27 -4.17 17.65
C GLN A 13 27.03 -3.89 16.79
N LEU A 14 27.08 -2.84 15.95
CA LEU A 14 26.16 -2.62 14.84
C LEU A 14 26.81 -3.27 13.63
N THR A 15 26.83 -4.59 13.60
CA THR A 15 27.14 -5.31 12.36
C THR A 15 26.41 -6.65 12.35
N MET A 16 25.44 -6.72 11.44
CA MET A 16 24.93 -7.94 10.79
C MET A 16 23.88 -8.84 11.45
N ASP A 17 23.07 -8.35 12.40
CA ASP A 17 21.82 -9.03 12.81
C ASP A 17 20.53 -8.24 12.52
N GLY A 18 20.64 -7.02 11.97
CA GLY A 18 19.51 -6.10 11.79
C GLY A 18 18.67 -6.28 10.52
N LEU A 19 18.93 -7.30 9.70
CA LEU A 19 18.21 -7.55 8.44
C LEU A 19 17.37 -8.84 8.44
N SER A 20 17.28 -9.53 9.58
CA SER A 20 16.52 -10.79 9.69
C SER A 20 15.09 -10.57 10.18
N GLY A 21 14.17 -10.37 9.24
CA GLY A 21 13.00 -11.25 9.15
C GLY A 21 11.75 -10.98 9.98
N VAL A 22 11.60 -9.83 10.67
CA VAL A 22 10.31 -9.46 11.28
C VAL A 22 9.82 -8.13 10.72
N ALA A 23 8.79 -8.19 9.87
CA ALA A 23 8.01 -7.00 9.56
C ALA A 23 7.38 -6.56 10.87
N SER A 24 7.88 -5.48 11.45
CA SER A 24 7.27 -4.90 12.65
C SER A 24 5.80 -4.61 12.35
N GLY A 25 4.90 -4.94 13.28
CA GLY A 25 3.47 -4.65 13.11
C GLY A 25 3.20 -3.17 12.83
N ILE A 26 4.03 -2.28 13.38
CA ILE A 26 3.99 -0.84 13.09
C ILE A 26 4.27 -0.56 11.60
N ALA A 27 5.26 -1.25 11.01
CA ALA A 27 5.61 -1.06 9.61
C ALA A 27 4.50 -1.55 8.67
N VAL A 28 3.88 -2.70 9.00
CA VAL A 28 2.75 -3.25 8.24
C VAL A 28 1.55 -2.30 8.31
N VAL A 29 1.20 -1.81 9.50
CA VAL A 29 0.11 -0.85 9.72
C VAL A 29 0.37 0.46 8.97
N SER A 30 1.60 0.98 9.05
CA SER A 30 1.97 2.23 8.38
C SER A 30 1.83 2.12 6.86
N LEU A 31 2.28 1.00 6.27
CA LEU A 31 2.15 0.77 4.84
C LEU A 31 0.68 0.60 4.42
N ALA A 32 -0.12 -0.14 5.20
CA ALA A 32 -1.55 -0.28 4.93
C ALA A 32 -2.26 1.09 4.92
N LEU A 33 -1.96 1.96 5.90
CA LEU A 33 -2.49 3.33 5.96
C LEU A 33 -2.11 4.17 4.73
N GLN A 34 -0.86 4.11 4.28
CA GLN A 34 -0.43 4.82 3.06
C GLN A 34 -1.19 4.33 1.83
N LEU A 35 -1.43 3.02 1.73
CA LEU A 35 -2.19 2.43 0.62
C LEU A 35 -3.67 2.80 0.68
N ILE A 36 -4.28 2.84 1.86
CA ILE A 36 -5.67 3.32 2.05
C ILE A 36 -5.79 4.76 1.55
N HIS A 37 -4.86 5.63 1.93
CA HIS A 37 -4.84 7.02 1.47
C HIS A 37 -4.64 7.14 -0.05
N SER A 38 -3.75 6.31 -0.61
CA SER A 38 -3.53 6.20 -2.06
C SER A 38 -4.82 5.86 -2.80
N VAL A 39 -5.46 4.76 -2.40
CA VAL A 39 -6.73 4.29 -2.96
C VAL A 39 -7.80 5.37 -2.88
N GLY A 40 -7.93 6.04 -1.72
CA GLY A 40 -8.88 7.14 -1.53
C GLY A 40 -8.63 8.32 -2.47
N THR A 41 -7.36 8.70 -2.64
CA THR A 41 -6.94 9.78 -3.55
C THR A 41 -7.24 9.45 -5.01
N ILE A 42 -6.88 8.24 -5.46
CA ILE A 42 -7.17 7.77 -6.82
C ILE A 42 -8.68 7.75 -7.08
N LYS A 43 -9.48 7.17 -6.17
CA LYS A 43 -10.93 7.10 -6.32
C LYS A 43 -11.57 8.48 -6.38
N THR A 44 -11.14 9.40 -5.53
CA THR A 44 -11.66 10.77 -5.51
C THR A 44 -11.37 11.49 -6.82
N PHE A 45 -10.14 11.35 -7.32
CA PHE A 45 -9.76 11.92 -8.61
C PHE A 45 -10.62 11.38 -9.75
N VAL A 46 -10.79 10.05 -9.82
CA VAL A 46 -11.57 9.41 -10.88
C VAL A 46 -13.07 9.77 -10.80
N ARG A 47 -13.65 9.88 -9.61
CA ARG A 47 -15.06 10.31 -9.43
C ARG A 47 -15.36 11.69 -10.02
N ASN A 48 -14.35 12.55 -10.14
CA ASN A 48 -14.48 13.88 -10.72
C ASN A 48 -14.43 13.87 -12.26
N VAL A 49 -14.24 12.70 -12.89
CA VAL A 49 -14.16 12.54 -14.35
C VAL A 49 -15.56 12.28 -14.91
N LYS A 50 -16.09 13.24 -15.67
CA LYS A 50 -17.38 13.09 -16.37
C LYS A 50 -17.28 12.10 -17.54
N ASP A 51 -18.27 11.21 -17.64
CA ASP A 51 -18.36 10.11 -18.62
C ASP A 51 -17.10 9.23 -18.59
N ALA A 52 -16.77 8.72 -17.41
CA ALA A 52 -15.72 7.73 -17.26
C ALA A 52 -16.02 6.48 -18.13
N PRO A 53 -15.02 5.88 -18.80
CA PRO A 53 -15.23 4.63 -19.51
C PRO A 53 -15.57 3.51 -18.50
N LYS A 54 -16.36 2.51 -18.93
CA LYS A 54 -16.78 1.40 -18.07
C LYS A 54 -15.61 0.66 -17.42
N GLU A 55 -14.50 0.56 -18.12
CA GLU A 55 -13.24 0.00 -17.61
C GLU A 55 -12.76 0.74 -16.36
N LEU A 56 -12.90 2.06 -16.35
CA LEU A 56 -12.47 2.88 -15.22
C LEU A 56 -13.43 2.73 -14.03
N GLU A 57 -14.72 2.53 -14.28
CA GLU A 57 -15.70 2.19 -13.23
C GLU A 57 -15.38 0.85 -12.59
N ARG A 58 -15.10 -0.19 -13.39
CA ARG A 58 -14.69 -1.52 -12.86
C ARG A 58 -13.40 -1.44 -12.05
N LEU A 59 -12.41 -0.69 -12.53
CA LEU A 59 -11.18 -0.44 -11.77
C LEU A 59 -11.49 0.25 -10.43
N MET A 60 -12.42 1.20 -10.39
CA MET A 60 -12.83 1.83 -9.13
C MET A 60 -13.48 0.84 -8.16
N GLU A 61 -14.30 -0.09 -8.63
CA GLU A 61 -14.88 -1.13 -7.78
C GLU A 61 -13.80 -2.04 -7.18
N LEU A 62 -12.77 -2.39 -7.96
CA LEU A 62 -11.63 -3.15 -7.46
C LEU A 62 -10.83 -2.35 -6.42
N LEU A 63 -10.61 -1.06 -6.67
CA LEU A 63 -9.95 -0.18 -5.71
C LEU A 63 -10.77 -0.01 -4.42
N GLU A 64 -12.10 0.02 -4.49
CA GLU A 64 -12.98 0.01 -3.31
C GLU A 64 -12.77 -1.26 -2.48
N ARG A 65 -12.77 -2.43 -3.13
CA ARG A 65 -12.52 -3.72 -2.45
C ARG A 65 -11.13 -3.79 -1.85
N LEU A 66 -10.11 -3.35 -2.58
CA LEU A 66 -8.74 -3.28 -2.07
C LEU A 66 -8.65 -2.36 -0.85
N GLY A 67 -9.30 -1.18 -0.90
CA GLY A 67 -9.34 -0.25 0.23
C GLY A 67 -9.96 -0.86 1.49
N ALA A 68 -11.09 -1.55 1.36
CA ALA A 68 -11.71 -2.27 2.47
C ALA A 68 -10.78 -3.35 3.06
N LEU A 69 -10.15 -4.16 2.19
CA LEU A 69 -9.22 -5.20 2.62
C LEU A 69 -7.99 -4.62 3.33
N LEU A 70 -7.47 -3.47 2.88
CA LEU A 70 -6.36 -2.80 3.55
C LEU A 70 -6.76 -2.29 4.95
N GLU A 71 -8.00 -1.84 5.14
CA GLU A 71 -8.53 -1.47 6.47
C GLU A 71 -8.63 -2.71 7.37
N ASP A 72 -9.06 -3.85 6.84
CA ASP A 72 -9.08 -5.12 7.58
C ASP A 72 -7.66 -5.54 7.99
N VAL A 73 -6.68 -5.48 7.08
CA VAL A 73 -5.26 -5.73 7.40
C VAL A 73 -4.82 -4.82 8.53
N ARG A 74 -5.06 -3.51 8.39
CA ARG A 74 -4.67 -2.52 9.38
C ARG A 74 -5.25 -2.87 10.76
N ALA A 75 -6.55 -3.14 10.84
CA ALA A 75 -7.24 -3.45 12.09
C ALA A 75 -6.71 -4.73 12.75
N VAL A 76 -6.46 -5.79 11.97
CA VAL A 76 -5.88 -7.05 12.48
C VAL A 76 -4.47 -6.83 12.99
N MET A 77 -3.64 -6.10 12.24
CA MET A 77 -2.24 -5.84 12.63
C MET A 77 -2.11 -4.90 13.82
N GLU A 78 -2.97 -3.87 13.94
CA GLU A 78 -3.05 -3.00 15.12
C GLU A 78 -3.44 -3.80 16.36
N ARG A 79 -4.42 -4.70 16.25
CA ARG A 79 -4.83 -5.60 17.34
C ARG A 79 -3.71 -6.57 17.73
N GLN A 80 -3.02 -7.18 16.77
CA GLN A 80 -1.89 -8.06 17.08
C GLN A 80 -0.78 -7.31 17.78
N SER A 81 -0.45 -6.10 17.30
CA SER A 81 0.60 -5.27 17.87
C SER A 81 0.31 -4.87 19.32
N SER A 82 -0.94 -4.55 19.66
CA SER A 82 -1.34 -4.23 21.04
C SER A 82 -1.31 -5.45 21.97
N LEU A 83 -1.41 -6.67 21.42
CA LEU A 83 -1.38 -7.93 22.14
C LEU A 83 0.01 -8.59 22.18
N GLN A 84 1.07 -7.98 21.63
CA GLN A 84 2.43 -8.56 21.58
C GLN A 84 3.04 -8.87 22.96
N GLY A 85 2.46 -8.37 24.05
CA GLY A 85 2.80 -8.77 25.43
C GLY A 85 2.20 -10.11 25.88
N GLN A 86 1.28 -10.71 25.12
CA GLN A 86 0.51 -11.92 25.46
C GLN A 86 0.82 -13.13 24.57
N HIS A 87 2.06 -13.27 24.07
CA HIS A 87 2.48 -14.39 23.19
C HIS A 87 1.84 -14.39 21.77
N PHE A 88 1.35 -13.25 21.28
CA PHE A 88 0.89 -13.17 19.90
C PHE A 88 2.07 -13.18 18.91
N PRO A 89 2.03 -14.03 17.86
CA PRO A 89 3.10 -14.07 16.86
C PRO A 89 3.16 -12.75 16.10
N ALA A 90 4.38 -12.33 15.76
CA ALA A 90 4.57 -11.17 14.90
C ALA A 90 3.90 -11.39 13.53
N PRO A 91 3.45 -10.32 12.84
CA PRO A 91 2.91 -10.42 11.50
C PRO A 91 3.81 -11.19 10.55
N SER A 92 3.21 -12.04 9.71
CA SER A 92 3.96 -12.76 8.69
C SER A 92 4.59 -11.77 7.70
N MET A 93 5.86 -11.98 7.37
CA MET A 93 6.56 -11.25 6.29
C MET A 93 5.77 -11.29 4.97
N THR A 94 4.96 -12.32 4.76
CA THR A 94 4.09 -12.47 3.59
C THR A 94 3.09 -11.32 3.46
N ILE A 95 2.47 -10.88 4.56
CA ILE A 95 1.52 -9.75 4.54
C ILE A 95 2.25 -8.48 4.08
N PHE A 96 3.43 -8.22 4.64
CA PHE A 96 4.24 -7.06 4.26
C PHE A 96 4.62 -7.09 2.77
N GLN A 97 4.99 -8.27 2.24
CA GLN A 97 5.31 -8.42 0.82
C GLN A 97 4.09 -8.22 -0.09
N CYS A 98 2.91 -8.70 0.30
CA CYS A 98 1.65 -8.43 -0.42
C CYS A 98 1.33 -6.93 -0.43
N LEU A 99 1.47 -6.23 0.70
CA LEU A 99 1.29 -4.78 0.74
C LEU A 99 2.27 -4.04 -0.18
N ARG A 100 3.53 -4.47 -0.26
CA ARG A 100 4.51 -3.95 -1.23
C ARG A 100 4.13 -4.28 -2.69
N GLY A 101 3.40 -5.36 -2.93
CA GLY A 101 2.79 -5.68 -4.23
C GLY A 101 1.68 -4.70 -4.59
N CYS A 102 0.77 -4.44 -3.65
CA CYS A 102 -0.27 -3.41 -3.78
C CYS A 102 0.34 -2.04 -4.10
N GLU A 103 1.38 -1.61 -3.37
CA GLU A 103 2.07 -0.33 -3.58
C GLU A 103 2.58 -0.20 -5.01
N ARG A 104 3.33 -1.20 -5.49
CA ARG A 104 3.87 -1.21 -6.86
C ARG A 104 2.77 -1.20 -7.92
N THR A 105 1.64 -1.85 -7.65
CA THR A 105 0.49 -1.87 -8.56
C THR A 105 -0.24 -0.53 -8.59
N LEU A 106 -0.34 0.17 -7.47
CA LEU A 106 -1.01 1.47 -7.36
C LEU A 106 -0.14 2.64 -7.81
N GLN A 107 1.19 2.52 -7.73
CA GLN A 107 2.12 3.61 -8.01
C GLN A 107 1.88 4.31 -9.38
N PRO A 108 1.70 3.59 -10.52
CA PRO A 108 1.42 4.25 -11.79
C PRO A 108 0.13 5.07 -11.77
N LEU A 109 -0.91 4.61 -11.05
CA LEU A 109 -2.16 5.34 -10.90
C LEU A 109 -1.98 6.59 -10.03
N GLN A 110 -1.17 6.52 -8.98
CA GLN A 110 -0.81 7.69 -8.18
C GLN A 110 -0.06 8.74 -8.99
N GLU A 111 0.95 8.35 -9.76
CA GLU A 111 1.75 9.27 -10.59
C GLU A 111 0.87 10.05 -11.58
N ILE A 112 -0.14 9.39 -12.13
CA ILE A 112 -1.15 10.01 -12.99
C ILE A 112 -1.99 11.00 -12.21
N VAL A 113 -2.54 10.60 -11.06
CA VAL A 113 -3.37 11.49 -10.24
C VAL A 113 -2.55 12.73 -9.85
N GLU A 114 -1.30 12.56 -9.43
CA GLU A 114 -0.40 13.67 -9.10
C GLU A 114 -0.11 14.59 -10.29
N LYS A 115 0.09 14.01 -11.48
CA LYS A 115 0.31 14.78 -12.72
C LYS A 115 -0.86 15.71 -13.01
N TYR A 116 -2.10 15.27 -12.79
CA TYR A 116 -3.31 16.05 -13.13
C TYR A 116 -4.01 16.69 -11.93
N SER A 117 -3.58 16.48 -10.69
CA SER A 117 -4.17 17.13 -9.51
C SER A 117 -3.52 18.48 -9.19
N LYS A 118 -2.41 18.83 -9.86
CA LYS A 118 -1.75 20.13 -9.68
C LYS A 118 -2.67 21.27 -10.12
N PRO A 119 -2.85 22.32 -9.30
CA PRO A 119 -3.71 23.45 -9.64
C PRO A 119 -3.15 24.21 -10.84
N GLN A 120 -3.69 23.93 -12.03
CA GLN A 120 -3.60 24.82 -13.19
C GLN A 120 -4.76 25.83 -13.13
N PRO A 121 -4.58 27.07 -13.61
CA PRO A 121 -5.56 28.16 -13.48
C PRO A 121 -6.91 27.95 -14.21
N GLN A 122 -7.19 26.76 -14.76
CA GLN A 122 -8.45 26.42 -15.45
C GLN A 122 -8.85 24.95 -15.17
N SER A 123 -9.61 24.71 -14.10
CA SER A 123 -9.97 23.35 -13.62
C SER A 123 -10.75 22.50 -14.63
N ALA A 124 -11.55 23.10 -15.52
CA ALA A 124 -12.26 22.39 -16.58
C ALA A 124 -11.33 21.81 -17.67
N SER A 125 -10.16 22.43 -17.90
CA SER A 125 -9.18 21.99 -18.89
C SER A 125 -8.45 20.71 -18.47
N VAL A 126 -8.22 20.53 -17.17
CA VAL A 126 -7.40 19.43 -16.63
C VAL A 126 -8.14 18.09 -16.70
N MET A 127 -9.43 18.06 -16.35
CA MET A 127 -10.25 16.86 -16.50
C MET A 127 -10.46 16.48 -17.96
N ALA A 128 -10.60 17.46 -18.86
CA ALA A 128 -10.67 17.21 -20.29
C ALA A 128 -9.35 16.65 -20.84
N LYS A 129 -8.20 17.18 -20.39
CA LYS A 129 -6.87 16.66 -20.71
C LYS A 129 -6.68 15.25 -20.16
N PHE A 130 -6.99 15.00 -18.89
CA PHE A 130 -6.95 13.66 -18.30
C PHE A 130 -7.84 12.71 -19.07
N LYS A 131 -9.09 13.05 -19.37
CA LYS A 131 -9.99 12.23 -20.19
C LYS A 131 -9.40 11.94 -21.57
N SER A 132 -8.81 12.95 -22.23
CA SER A 132 -8.15 12.76 -23.53
C SER A 132 -6.91 11.88 -23.43
N GLU A 133 -6.08 12.04 -22.40
CA GLU A 133 -4.83 11.31 -22.20
C GLU A 133 -5.08 9.91 -21.64
N VAL A 134 -6.14 9.68 -20.86
CA VAL A 134 -6.64 8.33 -20.54
C VAL A 134 -7.14 7.68 -21.80
N ARG A 135 -7.96 8.35 -22.59
CA ARG A 135 -8.44 7.81 -23.87
C ARG A 135 -7.30 7.50 -24.84
N LEU A 136 -6.19 8.25 -24.78
CA LEU A 136 -5.02 8.10 -25.65
C LEU A 136 -3.93 7.16 -25.09
N GLY A 137 -3.76 7.11 -23.77
CA GLY A 137 -2.63 6.50 -23.06
C GLY A 137 -3.00 5.42 -22.05
N PHE A 138 -4.26 5.37 -21.58
CA PHE A 138 -4.87 4.21 -20.93
C PHE A 138 -5.77 3.53 -21.95
N LYS A 139 -5.18 2.75 -22.84
CA LYS A 139 -5.99 1.91 -23.71
C LYS A 139 -6.79 0.97 -22.80
N ALA A 140 -7.96 0.51 -23.23
CA ALA A 140 -8.77 -0.44 -22.47
C ALA A 140 -7.94 -1.67 -22.01
N LYS A 141 -6.93 -2.06 -22.80
CA LYS A 141 -5.95 -3.09 -22.45
C LYS A 141 -5.09 -2.75 -21.22
N ASP A 142 -4.67 -1.50 -21.08
CA ASP A 142 -3.87 -1.04 -19.94
C ASP A 142 -4.74 -1.03 -18.67
N ILE A 143 -5.98 -0.55 -18.76
CA ILE A 143 -6.94 -0.61 -17.64
C ILE A 143 -7.21 -2.07 -17.25
N ALA A 144 -7.47 -2.96 -18.20
CA ALA A 144 -7.68 -4.38 -17.93
C ALA A 144 -6.44 -5.05 -17.30
N SER A 145 -5.23 -4.63 -17.70
CA SER A 145 -4.00 -5.09 -17.05
C SER A 145 -3.90 -4.58 -15.61
N PHE A 146 -4.36 -3.36 -15.30
CA PHE A 146 -4.43 -2.87 -13.93
C PHE A 146 -5.47 -3.63 -13.12
N GLU A 147 -6.67 -3.87 -13.67
CA GLU A 147 -7.71 -4.67 -13.04
C GLU A 147 -7.15 -6.04 -12.62
N THR A 148 -6.51 -6.74 -13.55
CA THR A 148 -5.91 -8.07 -13.31
C THR A 148 -4.88 -8.03 -12.18
N ARG A 149 -4.00 -7.01 -12.16
CA ARG A 149 -2.97 -6.88 -11.12
C ARG A 149 -3.57 -6.57 -9.77
N VAL A 150 -4.53 -5.64 -9.70
CA VAL A 150 -5.23 -5.30 -8.45
C VAL A 150 -5.96 -6.52 -7.90
N GLU A 151 -6.64 -7.28 -8.76
CA GLU A 151 -7.33 -8.50 -8.37
C GLU A 151 -6.36 -9.59 -7.86
N GLN A 152 -5.21 -9.75 -8.50
CA GLN A 152 -4.16 -10.66 -8.01
C GLN A 152 -3.66 -10.26 -6.61
N GLU A 153 -3.39 -8.97 -6.38
CA GLU A 153 -2.93 -8.50 -5.08
C GLU A 153 -4.01 -8.66 -3.99
N ILE A 154 -5.29 -8.42 -4.32
CA ILE A 154 -6.42 -8.71 -3.42
C ILE A 154 -6.42 -10.19 -3.01
N ASN A 155 -6.29 -11.09 -3.98
CA ASN A 155 -6.28 -12.53 -3.73
C ASN A 155 -5.09 -12.97 -2.86
N PHE A 156 -3.90 -12.44 -3.13
CA PHE A 156 -2.72 -12.73 -2.31
C PHE A 156 -2.87 -12.18 -0.88
N LEU A 157 -3.42 -10.98 -0.72
CA LEU A 157 -3.60 -10.36 0.59
C LEU A 157 -4.66 -11.12 1.42
N HIS A 158 -5.76 -11.56 0.80
CA HIS A 158 -6.73 -12.45 1.44
C HIS A 158 -6.10 -13.77 1.90
N ALA A 159 -5.31 -14.42 1.05
CA ALA A 159 -4.64 -15.66 1.40
C ALA A 159 -3.64 -15.46 2.55
N ALA A 160 -2.85 -14.38 2.51
CA ALA A 160 -1.89 -14.04 3.55
C ALA A 160 -2.56 -13.75 4.89
N LEU A 161 -3.70 -13.03 4.89
CA LEU A 161 -4.52 -12.79 6.07
C LEU A 161 -5.10 -14.08 6.64
N GLY A 162 -5.66 -14.94 5.79
CA GLY A 162 -6.21 -16.23 6.21
C GLY A 162 -5.17 -17.12 6.90
N MET A 163 -3.98 -17.25 6.30
CA MET A 163 -2.85 -18.00 6.90
C MET A 163 -2.37 -17.38 8.23
N ASN A 164 -2.42 -16.07 8.34
CA ASN A 164 -2.04 -15.38 9.57
C ASN A 164 -3.05 -15.61 10.70
N GLN A 165 -4.35 -15.67 10.39
CA GLN A 165 -5.40 -16.00 11.36
C GLN A 165 -5.37 -17.46 11.81
N THR A 166 -5.05 -18.42 10.93
CA THR A 166 -4.87 -19.83 11.31
C THR A 166 -3.66 -20.08 12.19
N THR A 167 -2.73 -19.13 12.28
CA THR A 167 -1.56 -19.22 13.18
C THR A 167 -1.90 -18.76 14.62
N ILE A 168 -3.10 -18.20 14.83
CA ILE A 168 -3.57 -17.64 16.11
C ILE A 168 -4.56 -18.59 16.84
N LEU A 169 -5.17 -19.53 16.12
CA LEU A 169 -6.07 -20.56 16.65
C LEU A 169 -5.31 -21.84 17.00
#